data_AF-A0A497HRP1-F1
#
_entry.id   AF-A0A497HRP1-F1
#
_cell.length_a   1.000
_cell.length_b   1.000
_cell.length_c   1.000
_cell.angle_alpha   90.00
_cell.angle_beta   90.00
_cell.angle_gamma   90.00
#
_symmetry.space_group_name_H-M   'P 1'
#
loop_
_entity.id
_entity.type
_entity.pdbx_description
1 polymer ?
#
loop_
_entity_poly.entity_id
_entity_poly.type
_entity_poly.pdbx_seq_one_letter_code
_entity_poly.pdbx_strand_id
1 'polypeptide(L)'
;MSKVTLIGKSQARMGYTFLYAGDAPECKECKLYRLCHALREGWTYEVVRVRGVTHTCPVHEDGASVVEVKELPLKLAIPRKEAIEGAIITVEGRKCTEPPPLPPGDDKYLVCCNSY
;
A
#
# COMPACT_ATOMS: atom_id res chain seq x y z
N MET A 1 5.13 -14.53 1.95
CA MET A 1 4.59 -14.99 0.65
C MET A 1 4.48 -13.80 -0.28
N SER A 2 4.75 -13.99 -1.57
CA SER A 2 4.51 -12.98 -2.62
C SER A 2 3.07 -13.10 -3.13
N LYS A 3 2.42 -11.96 -3.38
CA LYS A 3 1.08 -11.86 -3.97
C LYS A 3 1.17 -11.33 -5.39
N VAL A 4 0.25 -11.73 -6.25
CA VAL A 4 0.11 -11.18 -7.61
C VAL A 4 -0.97 -10.12 -7.60
N THR A 5 -0.71 -8.96 -8.20
CA THR A 5 -1.65 -7.83 -8.30
C THR A 5 -1.35 -7.02 -9.56
N LEU A 6 -2.14 -5.97 -9.81
CA LEU A 6 -1.86 -4.98 -10.85
C LEU A 6 -1.59 -3.61 -10.23
N ILE A 7 -0.63 -2.89 -10.81
CA ILE A 7 -0.36 -1.49 -10.48
C ILE A 7 -0.22 -0.68 -11.77
N GLY A 8 -0.27 0.65 -11.69
CA GLY A 8 -0.06 1.52 -12.84
C GLY A 8 1.25 1.19 -13.56
N LYS A 9 1.24 1.18 -14.89
CA LYS A 9 2.41 0.82 -15.70
C LYS A 9 3.64 1.67 -15.37
N SER A 10 3.46 2.96 -15.13
CA SER A 10 4.53 3.89 -14.71
C SER A 10 5.16 3.54 -13.36
N GLN A 11 4.43 2.82 -12.50
CA GLN A 11 4.86 2.38 -11.17
C GLN A 11 5.47 0.96 -11.18
N ALA A 12 5.29 0.21 -12.27
CA ALA A 12 5.70 -1.19 -12.40
C ALA A 12 7.21 -1.35 -12.60
N ARG A 13 7.98 -1.06 -11.54
CA ARG A 13 9.43 -1.23 -11.47
C ARG A 13 9.82 -2.01 -10.21
N MET A 14 10.85 -2.86 -10.32
CA MET A 14 11.34 -3.63 -9.17
C MET A 14 11.83 -2.69 -8.05
N GLY A 15 11.59 -3.08 -6.80
CA GLY A 15 11.93 -2.28 -5.61
C GLY A 15 10.99 -1.10 -5.35
N TYR A 16 9.99 -0.87 -6.19
CA TYR A 16 9.00 0.17 -5.92
C TYR A 16 8.10 -0.21 -4.76
N THR A 17 7.99 0.69 -3.79
CA THR A 17 7.12 0.55 -2.62
C THR A 17 5.92 1.47 -2.71
N PHE A 18 4.74 0.97 -2.37
CA PHE A 18 3.52 1.76 -2.35
C PHE A 18 2.58 1.34 -1.21
N LEU A 19 1.81 2.31 -0.72
CA LEU A 19 0.68 2.09 0.18
C LEU A 19 -0.55 1.75 -0.66
N TYR A 20 -1.19 0.63 -0.37
CA TYR A 20 -2.43 0.26 -1.05
C TYR A 20 -3.64 0.89 -0.34
N ALA A 21 -4.34 1.78 -1.05
CA ALA A 21 -5.40 2.64 -0.52
C ALA A 21 -6.84 2.19 -0.86
N GLY A 22 -7.01 1.00 -1.45
CA GLY A 22 -8.34 0.48 -1.80
C GLY A 22 -8.73 0.71 -3.25
N ASP A 23 -10.03 0.70 -3.51
CA ASP A 23 -10.63 0.80 -4.85
C ASP A 23 -11.11 2.22 -5.19
N ALA A 24 -11.23 2.47 -6.50
CA ALA A 24 -11.79 3.70 -7.05
C ALA A 24 -13.20 3.43 -7.62
N PRO A 25 -14.07 4.44 -7.77
CA PRO A 25 -15.42 4.26 -8.32
C PRO A 25 -15.44 3.51 -9.67
N GLU A 26 -14.44 3.75 -10.52
CA GLU A 26 -14.27 3.13 -11.83
C GLU A 26 -13.93 1.64 -11.76
N CYS A 27 -13.47 1.15 -10.59
CA CYS A 27 -13.12 -0.26 -10.40
C CYS A 27 -14.35 -1.16 -10.25
N LYS A 28 -15.52 -0.64 -9.87
CA LYS A 28 -16.70 -1.45 -9.48
C LYS A 28 -17.19 -2.40 -10.58
N GLU A 29 -17.05 -2.01 -11.84
CA GLU A 29 -17.45 -2.82 -13.00
C GLU A 29 -16.26 -3.49 -13.71
N CYS A 30 -15.05 -3.41 -13.14
CA CYS A 30 -13.85 -3.92 -13.77
C CYS A 30 -13.74 -5.46 -13.68
N LYS A 31 -13.51 -6.11 -14.82
CA LYS A 31 -13.31 -7.57 -14.90
C LYS A 31 -12.09 -8.06 -14.11
N LEU A 32 -11.10 -7.19 -13.90
CA LEU A 32 -9.87 -7.48 -13.18
C LEU A 32 -9.92 -7.08 -11.69
N TYR A 33 -11.09 -6.65 -11.18
CA TYR A 33 -11.26 -6.15 -9.81
C TYR A 33 -10.60 -7.06 -8.76
N ARG A 34 -10.89 -8.36 -8.80
CA ARG A 34 -10.35 -9.34 -7.84
C ARG A 34 -8.82 -9.47 -7.87
N LEU A 35 -8.20 -9.20 -9.02
CA LEU A 35 -6.75 -9.28 -9.17
C LEU A 35 -6.07 -7.98 -8.72
N CYS A 36 -6.67 -6.82 -9.01
CA CYS A 36 -6.20 -5.52 -8.48
C CYS A 36 -6.33 -5.46 -6.96
N HIS A 37 -7.48 -5.86 -6.43
CA HIS A 37 -7.85 -5.68 -5.02
C HIS A 37 -7.61 -6.92 -4.14
N ALA A 38 -6.59 -7.71 -4.48
CA ALA A 38 -6.13 -8.86 -3.68
C ALA A 38 -5.24 -8.46 -2.47
N LEU A 39 -4.98 -7.16 -2.31
CA LEU A 39 -4.13 -6.59 -1.27
C LEU A 39 -4.96 -6.08 -0.09
N ARG A 40 -4.32 -5.97 1.09
CA ARG A 40 -4.96 -5.42 2.29
C ARG A 40 -4.80 -3.91 2.28
N GLU A 41 -5.91 -3.20 2.40
CA GLU A 41 -5.92 -1.74 2.50
C GLU A 41 -5.12 -1.26 3.72
N GLY A 42 -4.37 -0.16 3.54
CA GLY A 42 -3.51 0.41 4.58
C GLY A 42 -2.16 -0.29 4.75
N TRP A 43 -1.85 -1.30 3.93
CA TRP A 43 -0.55 -2.00 3.96
C TRP A 43 0.39 -1.51 2.86
N THR A 44 1.68 -1.52 3.19
CA THR A 44 2.74 -1.18 2.24
C THR A 44 3.24 -2.45 1.55
N TYR A 45 3.40 -2.37 0.24
CA TYR A 45 3.86 -3.47 -0.61
C TYR A 45 5.07 -3.05 -1.43
N GLU A 46 6.00 -3.97 -1.63
CA GLU A 46 7.17 -3.81 -2.49
C GLU A 46 7.05 -4.70 -3.73
N VAL A 47 7.30 -4.14 -4.92
CA VAL A 47 7.34 -4.89 -6.18
C VAL A 47 8.62 -5.73 -6.24
N VAL A 48 8.47 -7.05 -6.19
CA VAL A 48 9.59 -8.00 -6.29
C VAL A 48 9.80 -8.52 -7.70
N ARG A 49 8.77 -8.47 -8.57
CA ARG A 49 8.87 -8.90 -9.97
C ARG A 49 7.79 -8.23 -10.83
N VAL A 50 8.14 -7.87 -12.06
CA VAL A 50 7.21 -7.32 -13.06
C VAL A 50 7.01 -8.37 -14.16
N ARG A 51 5.76 -8.72 -14.48
CA ARG A 51 5.45 -9.79 -15.44
C ARG A 51 5.30 -9.33 -16.88
N GLY A 52 5.51 -8.03 -17.18
CA GLY A 52 5.51 -7.47 -18.54
C GLY A 52 4.15 -7.44 -19.26
N VAL A 53 3.14 -8.12 -18.73
CA VAL A 53 1.76 -8.08 -19.24
C VAL A 53 1.08 -6.79 -18.76
N THR A 54 0.43 -6.09 -19.69
CA THR A 54 -0.31 -4.86 -19.42
C THR A 54 -1.77 -4.99 -19.83
N HIS A 55 -2.65 -4.34 -19.07
CA HIS A 55 -4.08 -4.25 -19.32
C HIS A 55 -4.50 -2.78 -19.36
N THR A 56 -5.53 -2.48 -20.15
CA THR A 56 -6.17 -1.17 -20.12
C THR A 56 -6.86 -0.95 -18.78
N CYS A 57 -6.71 0.22 -18.19
CA CYS A 57 -7.28 0.58 -16.90
C CYS A 57 -7.78 2.03 -16.96
N PRO A 58 -9.03 2.31 -16.56
CA PRO A 58 -9.56 3.69 -16.56
C PRO A 58 -8.94 4.57 -15.48
N VAL A 59 -8.34 3.98 -14.44
CA VAL A 59 -7.74 4.71 -13.31
C VAL A 59 -6.27 5.07 -13.57
N HIS A 60 -5.57 4.27 -14.37
CA HIS A 60 -4.15 4.48 -14.68
C HIS A 60 -3.98 4.93 -16.13
N GLU A 61 -3.40 6.12 -16.34
CA GLU A 61 -3.21 6.75 -17.65
C GLU A 61 -2.56 5.82 -18.69
N ASP A 62 -1.48 5.11 -18.31
CA ASP A 62 -0.75 4.17 -19.17
C ASP A 62 -1.24 2.71 -19.09
N GLY A 63 -2.39 2.49 -18.44
CA GLY A 63 -2.88 1.17 -18.08
C GLY A 63 -2.18 0.56 -16.85
N ALA A 64 -2.52 -0.69 -16.55
CA ALA A 64 -2.04 -1.42 -15.40
C ALA A 64 -1.14 -2.59 -15.83
N SER A 65 -0.06 -2.87 -15.09
CA SER A 65 0.84 -3.99 -15.33
C SER A 65 0.75 -5.02 -14.21
N VAL A 66 0.86 -6.30 -14.58
CA VAL A 66 0.85 -7.41 -13.63
C VAL A 66 2.20 -7.48 -12.91
N VAL A 67 2.16 -7.42 -11.58
CA VAL A 67 3.34 -7.47 -10.72
C VAL A 67 3.18 -8.50 -9.62
N GLU A 68 4.32 -8.99 -9.13
CA GLU A 68 4.39 -9.66 -7.85
C GLU A 68 4.90 -8.71 -6.79
N VAL A 69 4.22 -8.73 -5.67
CA VAL A 69 4.52 -7.88 -4.54
C VAL A 69 4.74 -8.68 -3.27
N LYS A 70 5.55 -8.13 -2.37
CA LYS A 70 5.74 -8.63 -1.02
C LYS A 70 5.18 -7.60 -0.04
N GLU A 71 4.42 -8.06 0.94
CA GLU A 71 3.97 -7.22 2.06
C GLU A 71 5.19 -6.81 2.90
N LEU A 72 5.33 -5.52 3.13
CA LEU A 72 6.38 -4.97 3.99
C LEU A 72 5.86 -4.82 5.44
N PRO A 73 6.76 -4.91 6.44
CA PRO A 73 6.40 -4.61 7.82
C PRO A 73 5.80 -3.20 7.94
N LEU A 74 4.69 -3.10 8.66
CA LEU A 74 4.07 -1.83 8.97
C LEU A 74 5.01 -1.02 9.88
N LYS A 75 5.40 0.17 9.44
CA LYS A 75 6.16 1.12 10.26
C LYS A 75 5.19 2.00 11.04
N LEU A 76 5.24 1.94 12.37
CA LEU A 76 4.38 2.72 13.27
C LEU A 76 5.23 3.49 14.28
N ALA A 77 4.78 4.70 14.62
CA ALA A 77 5.29 5.43 15.77
C ALA A 77 4.51 5.00 17.02
N ILE A 78 5.24 4.50 18.02
CA ILE A 78 4.67 4.07 19.31
C ILE A 78 5.36 4.81 20.46
N PRO A 79 4.71 4.98 21.62
CA PRO A 79 5.36 5.54 22.79
C PRO A 79 6.60 4.74 23.16
N ARG A 80 7.71 5.41 23.49
CA ARG A 80 8.98 4.75 23.86
C ARG A 80 8.83 3.72 24.99
N LYS A 81 7.87 3.94 25.91
CA LYS A 81 7.57 3.03 27.03
C LYS A 81 6.99 1.70 26.59
N GLU A 82 6.36 1.65 25.41
CA GLU A 82 5.75 0.46 24.81
C GLU A 82 6.67 -0.21 23.78
N ALA A 83 7.74 0.48 23.35
CA ALA A 83 8.73 0.00 22.38
C ALA A 83 9.73 -0.99 23.01
N ILE A 84 9.22 -2.10 23.55
CA ILE A 84 10.00 -3.19 24.12
C ILE A 84 10.08 -4.32 23.09
N GLU A 85 11.29 -4.82 22.82
CA GLU A 85 11.49 -5.92 21.86
C GLU A 85 10.70 -7.17 22.28
N GLY A 86 9.96 -7.74 21.33
CA GLY A 86 9.10 -8.91 21.58
C GLY A 86 7.77 -8.61 22.27
N ALA A 87 7.48 -7.36 22.65
CA ALA A 87 6.18 -7.00 23.22
C ALA A 87 5.07 -7.07 22.17
N ILE A 88 3.92 -7.62 22.60
CA ILE A 88 2.67 -7.55 21.83
C ILE A 88 1.91 -6.34 22.37
N ILE A 89 1.69 -5.35 21.50
CA ILE A 89 0.99 -4.11 21.82
C ILE A 89 -0.24 -3.96 20.92
N THR A 90 -1.31 -3.42 21.49
CA THR A 90 -2.50 -3.03 20.73
C THR A 90 -2.37 -1.55 20.41
N VAL A 91 -2.21 -1.22 19.13
CA VAL A 91 -2.15 0.17 18.67
C VAL A 91 -3.55 0.61 18.27
N GLU A 92 -4.14 1.53 19.03
CA GLU A 92 -5.40 2.16 18.63
C GLU A 92 -5.16 3.15 17.48
N GLY A 93 -6.01 3.08 16.45
CA GLY A 93 -5.96 4.01 15.33
C GLY A 93 -6.22 5.44 15.81
N ARG A 94 -5.33 6.38 15.47
CA ARG A 94 -5.60 7.81 15.68
C ARG A 94 -6.35 8.34 14.47
N LYS A 95 -7.51 8.98 14.71
CA LYS A 95 -8.17 9.80 13.68
C LYS A 95 -7.25 10.98 13.35
N CYS A 96 -6.69 10.96 12.16
CA CYS A 96 -5.94 12.10 11.66
C CYS A 96 -6.94 13.08 11.03
N THR A 97 -7.15 14.21 11.69
CA THR A 97 -7.97 15.33 11.16
C THR A 97 -7.24 16.11 10.08
N GLU A 98 -5.91 16.10 10.07
CA GLU A 98 -5.06 16.75 9.08
C GLU A 98 -3.86 15.85 8.75
N PRO A 99 -3.37 15.84 7.49
CA PRO A 99 -2.09 15.21 7.19
C PRO A 99 -1.01 15.91 8.03
N PRO A 100 -0.29 15.18 8.91
CA PRO A 100 0.74 15.81 9.70
C PRO A 100 1.79 16.43 8.76
N PRO A 101 2.34 17.61 9.11
CA PRO A 101 3.42 18.20 8.31
C PRO A 101 4.56 17.20 8.23
N LEU A 102 4.83 16.70 7.01
CA LEU A 102 5.95 15.81 6.76
C LEU A 102 7.23 16.59 7.06
N PRO A 103 8.07 16.15 8.02
CA PRO A 103 9.36 16.78 8.21
C PRO A 103 10.18 16.63 6.91
N PRO A 104 10.84 17.69 6.43
CA PRO A 104 11.65 17.61 5.23
C PRO A 104 12.81 16.64 5.45
N GLY A 105 12.89 15.59 4.64
CA GLY A 105 14.07 14.73 4.53
C GLY A 105 14.07 13.42 5.35
N ASP A 106 12.97 13.08 6.04
CA ASP A 106 12.86 11.78 6.71
C ASP A 106 11.75 10.95 6.06
N ASP A 107 12.04 9.70 5.68
CA ASP A 107 11.09 8.67 5.19
C ASP A 107 10.09 8.19 6.28
N LYS A 108 9.73 9.07 7.22
CA LYS A 108 8.85 8.82 8.36
C LYS A 108 7.44 9.26 8.00
N TYR A 109 6.66 8.34 7.45
CA TYR A 109 5.23 8.50 7.30
C TYR A 109 4.52 8.08 8.60
N LEU A 110 3.60 8.92 9.07
CA LEU A 110 2.65 8.52 10.11
C LEU A 110 1.52 7.74 9.43
N VAL A 111 1.41 6.44 9.74
CA VAL A 111 0.27 5.66 9.28
C VAL A 111 -0.93 6.02 10.15
N CYS A 112 -1.80 6.85 9.58
CA CYS A 112 -3.10 7.15 10.16
C CYS A 112 -4.05 5.97 9.89
N CYS A 113 -4.23 5.11 10.89
CA CYS A 113 -5.25 4.07 10.83
C CYS A 113 -6.64 4.69 11.02
N ASN A 114 -7.32 4.99 9.91
CA ASN A 114 -8.76 5.20 9.90
C ASN A 114 -9.46 3.83 9.82
N SER A 115 -9.52 3.09 10.93
CA SER A 115 -10.49 1.99 11.12
C SER A 115 -11.09 2.18 12.51
N TYR A 116 -12.40 2.22 12.73
CA TYR A 116 -13.53 1.57 12.06
C TYR A 116 -14.69 2.54 11.83
#